data_AF-A0A6G3XIQ6-F1
#
_entry.id   AF-A0A6G3XIQ6-F1
#
_cell.length_a   1.000
_cell.length_b   1.000
_cell.length_c   1.000
_cell.angle_alpha   90.00
_cell.angle_beta   90.00
_cell.angle_gamma   90.00
#
_symmetry.space_group_name_H-M   'P 1'
#
loop_
_entity.id
_entity.type
_entity.pdbx_description
1 polymer ?
#
loop_
_entity_poly.entity_id
_entity_poly.type
_entity_poly.pdbx_seq_one_letter_code
_entity_poly.pdbx_strand_id
1 'polypeptide(L)' 'MRAAYRTDLRRPLDPNLAVYGAYWNRGVACNPAAIHAKARELAPHIRGVWVVSSRHRDRMEPGVPYVIEGSRPY' A
#
# COMPACT_ATOMS: atom_id res chain seq x y z
N MET A 1 -13.77 -0.61 17.64
CA MET A 1 -13.46 0.23 16.45
C MET A 1 -13.30 1.72 16.78
N ARG A 2 -14.24 2.40 17.45
CA ARG A 2 -14.10 3.85 17.76
C ARG A 2 -12.81 4.24 18.51
N ALA A 3 -12.38 3.44 19.48
CA ALA A 3 -11.14 3.70 20.21
C ALA A 3 -9.89 3.57 19.33
N ALA A 4 -9.79 2.48 18.54
CA ALA A 4 -8.68 2.28 17.61
C ALA A 4 -8.57 3.41 16.57
N TYR A 5 -9.68 3.78 15.93
CA TYR A 5 -9.72 4.90 14.99
C TYR A 5 -9.25 6.23 15.62
N ARG A 6 -9.70 6.55 16.84
CA ARG A 6 -9.26 7.76 17.56
C ARG A 6 -7.77 7.72 17.92
N THR A 7 -7.23 6.54 18.17
CA THR A 7 -5.79 6.36 18.36
C THR A 7 -5.05 6.58 17.04
N ASP A 8 -5.50 5.97 15.94
CA ASP A 8 -4.84 6.09 14.63
C ASP A 8 -4.81 7.54 14.12
N LEU A 9 -5.87 8.32 14.36
CA LEU A 9 -5.89 9.77 14.04
C LEU A 9 -4.80 10.59 14.76
N ARG A 10 -4.22 10.07 15.84
CA ARG A 10 -3.17 10.74 16.63
C ARG A 10 -1.79 10.13 16.42
N ARG A 11 -1.69 9.03 15.67
CA ARG A 11 -0.41 8.40 15.39
C ARG A 11 0.33 9.23 14.34
N PRO A 12 1.65 9.46 14.52
CA PRO A 12 2.44 10.09 13.49
C PRO A 12 2.45 9.20 12.25
N LEU A 13 2.38 9.82 11.08
CA LEU A 13 2.60 9.14 9.81
C LEU A 13 4.09 8.83 9.65
N ASP A 14 4.41 7.68 9.05
CA ASP A 14 5.77 7.37 8.63
C ASP A 14 6.09 8.19 7.36
N PRO A 15 7.01 9.18 7.42
CA PRO A 15 7.32 10.02 6.26
C PRO A 15 8.03 9.25 5.13
N ASN A 16 8.52 8.04 5.41
CA ASN A 16 9.21 7.19 4.44
C ASN A 16 8.32 6.05 3.90
N LEU A 17 6.99 6.17 4.01
CA LEU A 17 6.04 5.17 3.55
C LEU A 17 5.06 5.77 2.52
N ALA A 18 4.94 5.11 1.37
CA ALA A 18 3.91 5.42 0.37
C ALA A 18 3.02 4.20 0.13
N VAL A 19 1.71 4.44 0.16
CA VAL A 19 0.69 3.39 -0.07
C VAL A 19 0.05 3.58 -1.44
N TYR A 20 -0.02 2.50 -2.21
CA TYR A 20 -0.57 2.47 -3.57
C TYR A 20 -1.79 1.54 -3.66
N GLY A 21 -2.75 1.90 -4.49
CA GLY A 21 -3.91 1.06 -4.79
C GLY A 21 -4.44 1.37 -6.19
N ALA A 22 -4.90 0.34 -6.91
CA ALA A 22 -5.48 0.49 -8.23
C ALA A 22 -6.75 -0.37 -8.36
N TYR A 23 -7.75 0.17 -9.05
CA TYR A 23 -9.00 -0.51 -9.42
C TYR A 23 -9.65 -1.31 -8.28
N TRP A 24 -9.98 -0.66 -7.16
CA TRP A 24 -10.54 -1.33 -5.98
C TRP A 24 -9.65 -2.47 -5.47
N ASN A 25 -8.35 -2.19 -5.34
CA ASN A 25 -7.32 -3.09 -4.78
C ASN A 25 -7.14 -4.40 -5.57
N ARG A 26 -7.18 -4.34 -6.91
CA ARG A 26 -6.97 -5.52 -7.79
C ARG A 26 -5.52 -5.94 -7.98
N GLY A 27 -4.58 -5.13 -7.49
CA GLY A 27 -3.14 -5.37 -7.61
C GLY A 27 -2.40 -4.19 -8.24
N VAL A 28 -1.16 -4.43 -8.67
CA VAL A 28 -0.29 -3.44 -9.30
C VAL A 28 -0.78 -3.12 -10.70
N ALA A 29 -1.30 -1.91 -10.93
CA ALA A 29 -1.79 -1.52 -12.25
C ALA A 29 -1.86 0.00 -12.47
N CYS A 30 -2.01 0.39 -13.74
CA CYS A 30 -2.37 1.73 -14.20
C CYS A 30 -1.40 2.84 -13.75
N ASN A 31 -1.89 4.08 -13.65
CA ASN A 31 -1.11 5.24 -13.24
C ASN A 31 -0.42 5.04 -11.88
N PRO A 32 -1.03 4.42 -10.85
CA PRO A 32 -0.34 4.14 -9.59
C PRO A 32 0.90 3.26 -9.77
N ALA A 33 0.90 2.30 -10.70
CA ALA A 33 2.07 1.47 -10.99
C ALA A 33 3.20 2.27 -11.62
N ALA A 34 2.88 3.17 -12.56
CA ALA A 34 3.86 4.06 -13.16
C ALA A 34 4.50 5.00 -12.12
N ILE A 35 3.68 5.58 -11.22
CA ILE A 35 4.17 6.42 -10.12
C ILE A 35 5.05 5.61 -9.17
N HIS A 36 4.62 4.41 -8.76
CA HIS A 36 5.41 3.52 -7.90
C HIS A 36 6.76 3.16 -8.53
N ALA A 37 6.79 2.81 -9.81
CA ALA A 37 8.02 2.51 -10.52
C ALA A 37 8.97 3.71 -10.51
N LYS A 38 8.47 4.90 -10.84
CA LYS A 38 9.29 6.12 -10.87
C LYS A 38 9.75 6.58 -9.49
N ALA A 39 8.91 6.38 -8.47
CA ALA A 39 9.28 6.66 -7.08
C ALA A 39 10.46 5.80 -6.62
N ARG A 40 10.54 4.52 -7.03
CA ARG A 40 11.70 3.67 -6.72
C ARG A 40 13.01 4.18 -7.34
N GLU A 41 12.95 4.84 -8.48
CA GLU A 41 14.12 5.46 -9.12
C GLU A 41 14.53 6.76 -8.43
N LEU A 42 13.56 7.64 -8.16
CA LEU A 42 13.84 9.01 -7.71
C LEU A 42 13.92 9.16 -6.17
N ALA A 43 13.19 8.32 -5.44
CA ALA A 43 13.04 8.38 -4.00
C ALA A 43 13.13 6.97 -3.37
N PRO A 44 14.27 6.27 -3.52
CA PRO A 44 14.43 4.89 -3.05
C PRO A 44 14.34 4.75 -1.52
N HIS A 45 14.46 5.85 -0.78
CA HIS A 45 14.26 5.90 0.68
C HIS A 45 12.78 5.78 1.07
N ILE A 46 11.84 5.99 0.13
CA ILE A 46 10.41 5.80 0.35
C ILE A 46 10.05 4.35 0.07
N ARG A 47 9.57 3.65 1.10
CA ARG A 47 9.08 2.29 1.01
C ARG A 47 7.68 2.28 0.40
N GLY A 48 7.54 1.73 -0.79
CA GLY A 48 6.25 1.53 -1.45
C GLY A 48 5.55 0.25 -1.01
N VAL A 49 4.27 0.34 -0.66
CA VAL A 49 3.42 -0.81 -0.28
C VAL A 49 2.10 -0.74 -1.02
N TRP A 50 1.66 -1.87 -1.59
CA TRP A 50 0.37 -1.98 -2.28
C TRP A 50 -0.74 -2.47 -1.35
N VAL A 51 -1.92 -1.86 -1.43
CA VAL A 51 -3.15 -2.41 -0.84
C VAL A 51 -3.81 -3.32 -1.86
N VAL A 52 -4.09 -4.56 -1.44
CA VAL A 52 -4.63 -5.61 -2.31
C VAL A 52 -5.84 -6.26 -1.63
N SER A 53 -6.91 -6.47 -2.36
CA SER A 53 -8.05 -7.25 -1.88
C SER A 53 -7.63 -8.71 -1.73
N SER A 54 -8.11 -9.40 -0.70
CA SER A 54 -7.86 -10.83 -0.51
C SER A 54 -8.24 -11.68 -1.73
N ARG A 55 -9.22 -11.22 -2.53
CA ARG A 55 -9.68 -11.85 -3.78
C ARG A 55 -8.66 -11.82 -4.94
N HIS A 56 -7.61 -11.01 -4.81
CA HIS A 56 -6.62 -10.80 -5.85
C HIS A 56 -5.18 -11.02 -5.37
N ARG A 57 -5.02 -11.63 -4.19
CA ARG A 57 -3.71 -11.93 -3.61
C ARG A 57 -2.84 -12.78 -4.55
N ASP A 58 -3.47 -13.73 -5.22
CA ASP A 58 -2.86 -14.65 -6.20
C ASP A 58 -2.27 -13.95 -7.42
N ARG A 59 -2.66 -12.70 -7.68
CA ARG A 59 -2.16 -11.89 -8.80
C ARG A 59 -0.92 -11.08 -8.47
N MET A 60 -0.47 -11.10 -7.21
CA MET A 60 0.68 -10.30 -6.78
C MET A 60 1.97 -11.00 -7.16
N GLU A 61 2.81 -10.28 -7.90
CA GLU A 61 4.15 -10.75 -8.25
C GLU A 61 5.01 -10.96 -6.98
N PRO A 62 5.83 -12.03 -6.94
CA PRO A 62 6.78 -12.23 -5.86
C PRO A 62 7.68 -11.01 -5.66
N GLY A 63 7.90 -10.64 -4.40
CA GLY A 63 8.78 -9.52 -4.05
C GLY A 63 8.15 -8.13 -4.11
N VAL A 64 6.90 -7.98 -4.60
CA VAL A 64 6.17 -6.71 -4.44
C VAL A 64 5.64 -6.61 -3.00
N PRO A 65 6.01 -5.58 -2.21
CA PRO A 65 5.45 -5.41 -0.88
C PRO A 65 3.96 -5.06 -0.96
N TYR A 66 3.12 -5.81 -0.25
CA TYR A 66 1.69 -5.53 -0.17
C TYR A 66 1.08 -5.89 1.18
N VAL A 67 -0.06 -5.26 1.47
CA VAL A 67 -0.95 -5.59 2.59
C VAL A 67 -2.33 -5.95 2.05
N ILE A 68 -3.03 -6.83 2.77
CA ILE A 68 -4.40 -7.19 2.42
C ILE A 68 -5.38 -6.22 3.07
N GLU A 69 -6.29 -5.66 2.28
CA GLU A 69 -7.36 -4.80 2.77
C GLU A 69 -8.10 -5.44 3.95
N GLY A 70 -8.24 -4.69 5.05
CA GLY A 70 -8.93 -5.14 6.27
C GLY A 70 -8.15 -6.13 7.14
N SER A 71 -6.92 -6.48 6.80
CA SER A 71 -6.03 -7.26 7.66
C SER A 71 -5.34 -6.39 8.72
N ARG A 72 -4.76 -6.98 9.78
CA ARG A 72 -4.08 -6.19 10.85
C ARG A 72 -2.96 -5.26 10.33
N PRO A 73 -2.17 -5.63 9.31
CA PRO A 73 -1.18 -4.72 8.71
C PRO A 73 -1.75 -3.59 7.84
N TYR A 74 -3.05 -3.63 7.50
CA TYR A 74 -3.76 -2.56 6.78
C TYR A 74 -4.28 -1.52 7.77
#